data_AF-A0A1U7VT67-F1
#
_entry.id   AF-A0A1U7VT67-F1
#
_cell.length_a   1.000
_cell.length_b   1.000
_cell.length_c   1.000
_cell.angle_alpha   90.00
_cell.angle_beta   90.00
_cell.angle_gamma   90.00
#
_symmetry.space_group_name_H-M   'P 1'
#
loop_
_entity.id
_entity.type
_entity.pdbx_description
1 polymer ?
#
loop_
_entity_poly.entity_id
_entity_poly.type
_entity_poly.pdbx_seq_one_letter_code
_entity_poly.pdbx_strand_id
1 'polypeptide(L)'
;MEQLREEDQVSMTIENPEMLLSSDSEAESSSNPRLEHNFRLFKTNGMIKLEENNKEHGLIKSGFITCMGPLAKQVEVVAIHKNSCSTLLGKARLEAFRIFSEAVREKCNGNANIKYAWFGSSKEEIGNIISHGFSTTTEPKSGECFGIGVYLYPANFDGVLSAVEDENGLRHMLLCRVILGNTEEIAAGSTQSQPTSEEFDSGVDNIVAPTTYTIWASHMNSHIFPNFLVSFRCPNYLLGSSKIRKVPLKPTPRIKFPDLLRALSKFLHPSRMASISKYYEDFQRSKITKLVLVRKLRQIAGDTSLRAVMKLYPHK
;
A
#
# COMPACT_ATOMS: atom_id res chain seq x y z
N MET A 1 -59.40 -4.22 -3.56
CA MET A 1 -58.68 -5.43 -3.13
C MET A 1 -58.19 -6.11 -4.40
N GLU A 2 -56.92 -6.34 -4.66
CA GLU A 2 -55.69 -6.13 -3.91
C GLU A 2 -54.58 -6.26 -4.96
N GLN A 3 -53.64 -5.32 -4.99
CA GLN A 3 -52.45 -5.38 -5.84
C GLN A 3 -51.43 -6.31 -5.18
N LEU A 4 -50.88 -7.26 -5.93
CA LEU A 4 -49.58 -7.86 -5.62
C LEU A 4 -48.69 -7.72 -6.85
N ARG A 5 -47.59 -6.99 -6.63
CA ARG A 5 -46.47 -6.80 -7.54
C ARG A 5 -45.55 -8.00 -7.39
N GLU A 6 -45.09 -8.57 -8.49
CA GLU A 6 -43.84 -9.33 -8.52
C GLU A 6 -42.85 -8.51 -9.34
N GLU A 7 -41.73 -8.18 -8.68
CA GLU A 7 -40.61 -7.45 -9.24
C GLU A 7 -39.66 -8.43 -9.94
N ASP A 8 -39.48 -8.25 -11.24
CA ASP A 8 -38.49 -8.97 -12.06
C ASP A 8 -37.07 -8.58 -11.65
N GLN A 9 -36.31 -9.55 -11.14
CA GLN A 9 -34.88 -9.44 -10.91
C GLN A 9 -34.12 -9.54 -12.23
N VAL A 10 -33.60 -8.41 -12.72
CA VAL A 10 -32.71 -8.38 -13.88
C VAL A 10 -31.28 -8.68 -13.43
N SER A 11 -30.83 -9.92 -13.66
CA SER A 11 -29.42 -10.30 -13.56
C SER A 11 -28.65 -9.84 -14.80
N MET A 12 -27.61 -9.03 -14.64
CA MET A 12 -26.72 -8.65 -15.74
C MET A 12 -25.53 -9.61 -15.84
N THR A 13 -25.61 -10.51 -16.81
CA THR A 13 -24.46 -11.25 -17.36
C THR A 13 -23.85 -10.39 -18.47
N ILE A 14 -22.55 -10.11 -18.43
CA ILE A 14 -21.85 -9.46 -19.55
C ILE A 14 -20.69 -10.37 -19.97
N GLU A 15 -20.93 -11.16 -21.01
CA GLU A 15 -19.90 -11.72 -21.87
C GLU A 15 -19.92 -10.93 -23.20
N ASN A 16 -18.86 -10.18 -23.49
CA ASN A 16 -18.10 -10.32 -24.75
C ASN A 16 -16.90 -9.34 -24.77
N PRO A 17 -15.68 -9.81 -25.06
CA PRO A 17 -14.53 -8.97 -25.33
C PRO A 17 -14.23 -8.95 -26.84
N GLU A 18 -14.42 -7.82 -27.51
CA GLU A 18 -13.64 -7.32 -28.65
C GLU A 18 -14.33 -6.10 -29.28
N MET A 19 -13.56 -5.31 -30.05
CA MET A 19 -13.98 -4.18 -30.92
C MET A 19 -13.99 -2.77 -30.28
N LEU A 20 -12.85 -2.07 -30.27
CA LEU A 20 -12.40 -1.22 -31.40
C LEU A 20 -11.29 -0.25 -30.94
N LEU A 21 -10.15 -0.36 -31.62
CA LEU A 21 -9.14 0.68 -31.70
C LEU A 21 -9.71 1.81 -32.56
N SER A 22 -9.95 2.98 -31.98
CA SER A 22 -10.11 4.22 -32.74
C SER A 22 -9.15 5.27 -32.22
N SER A 23 -8.35 5.76 -33.17
CA SER A 23 -7.37 6.82 -33.05
C SER A 23 -8.00 8.18 -32.70
N ASP A 24 -7.15 9.03 -32.12
CA ASP A 24 -7.09 10.49 -32.26
C ASP A 24 -7.50 11.43 -31.12
N SER A 25 -6.64 12.45 -31.05
CA SER A 25 -6.75 13.79 -30.46
C SER A 25 -6.25 13.96 -29.03
N GLU A 26 -4.96 14.32 -28.95
CA GLU A 26 -4.40 15.14 -27.88
C GLU A 26 -5.14 16.49 -27.89
N ALA A 27 -6.19 16.61 -27.08
CA ALA A 27 -6.74 17.89 -26.70
C ALA A 27 -6.03 18.34 -25.43
N GLU A 28 -5.11 19.32 -25.56
CA GLU A 28 -4.47 19.96 -24.42
C GLU A 28 -5.51 20.66 -23.54
N SER A 29 -5.88 19.99 -22.46
CA SER A 29 -6.70 20.52 -21.38
C SER A 29 -5.89 21.53 -20.57
N SER A 30 -6.44 22.73 -20.38
CA SER A 30 -5.87 23.82 -19.60
C SER A 30 -5.62 23.37 -18.15
N SER A 31 -4.40 22.91 -17.87
CA SER A 31 -4.02 22.37 -16.59
C SER A 31 -3.01 23.29 -15.90
N ASN A 32 -3.18 23.45 -14.60
CA ASN A 32 -2.26 24.22 -13.77
C ASN A 32 -0.90 23.49 -13.74
N PRO A 33 0.20 24.06 -14.28
CA PRO A 33 1.45 23.33 -14.53
C PRO A 33 2.10 22.75 -13.27
N ARG A 34 1.79 23.30 -12.08
CA ARG A 34 2.22 22.72 -10.78
C ARG A 34 1.54 21.40 -10.45
N LEU A 35 0.25 21.26 -10.75
CA LEU A 35 -0.51 20.04 -10.49
C LEU A 35 -0.09 18.91 -11.43
N GLU A 36 0.25 19.23 -12.68
CA GLU A 36 0.77 18.25 -13.63
C GLU A 36 2.11 17.66 -13.19
N HIS A 37 3.01 18.48 -12.66
CA HIS A 37 4.29 18.02 -12.13
C HIS A 37 4.09 17.03 -10.97
N ASN A 38 3.10 17.26 -10.11
CA ASN A 38 2.83 16.43 -8.94
C ASN A 38 2.40 15.00 -9.28
N PHE A 39 1.77 14.81 -10.44
CA PHE A 39 1.31 13.50 -10.90
C PHE A 39 2.24 12.86 -11.94
N ARG A 40 3.36 13.52 -12.28
CA ARG A 40 4.32 13.02 -13.29
C ARG A 40 4.78 11.60 -13.00
N LEU A 41 5.08 11.28 -11.74
CA LEU A 41 5.46 9.94 -11.28
C LEU A 41 4.44 8.87 -11.70
N PHE A 42 3.15 9.16 -11.54
CA PHE A 42 2.08 8.20 -11.86
C PHE A 42 1.85 8.11 -13.37
N LYS A 43 1.87 9.25 -14.09
CA LYS A 43 1.74 9.30 -15.54
C LYS A 43 2.82 8.47 -16.24
N THR A 44 4.08 8.61 -15.82
CA THR A 44 5.21 7.81 -16.37
C THR A 44 5.07 6.31 -16.14
N ASN A 45 4.26 5.92 -15.16
CA ASN A 45 4.02 4.52 -14.81
C ASN A 45 2.73 3.94 -15.41
N GLY A 46 2.13 4.61 -16.41
CA GLY A 46 0.95 4.12 -17.13
C GLY A 46 -0.39 4.45 -16.49
N MET A 47 -0.42 5.38 -15.52
CA MET A 47 -1.67 5.90 -14.96
C MET A 47 -2.18 7.08 -15.80
N ILE A 48 -3.40 6.99 -16.29
CA ILE A 48 -4.04 8.04 -17.09
C ILE A 48 -5.05 8.78 -16.22
N LYS A 49 -4.97 10.11 -16.17
CA LYS A 49 -5.93 10.92 -15.43
C LYS A 49 -7.30 10.82 -16.10
N LEU A 50 -8.34 10.58 -15.31
CA LEU A 50 -9.71 10.59 -15.79
C LEU A 50 -10.27 12.02 -15.75
N GLU A 51 -10.94 12.41 -16.82
CA GLU A 51 -11.67 13.68 -16.90
C GLU A 51 -12.93 13.65 -16.01
N GLU A 52 -13.34 14.80 -15.49
CA GLU A 52 -14.44 14.88 -14.51
C GLU A 52 -15.80 14.43 -15.08
N ASN A 53 -15.99 14.61 -16.39
CA ASN A 53 -17.18 14.19 -17.13
C ASN A 53 -17.21 12.68 -17.46
N ASN A 54 -16.15 11.94 -17.15
CA ASN A 54 -16.07 10.51 -17.38
C ASN A 54 -16.98 9.75 -16.38
N LYS A 55 -17.75 8.77 -16.86
CA LYS A 55 -18.64 7.96 -16.01
C LYS A 55 -17.88 7.20 -14.91
N GLU A 56 -16.73 6.62 -15.24
CA GLU A 56 -15.87 5.93 -14.26
C GLU A 56 -15.35 6.92 -13.22
N HIS A 57 -14.96 8.13 -13.62
CA HIS A 57 -14.55 9.18 -12.67
C HIS A 57 -15.66 9.45 -11.64
N GLY A 58 -16.90 9.64 -12.11
CA GLY A 58 -18.06 9.86 -11.23
C GLY A 58 -18.30 8.71 -10.25
N LEU A 59 -18.23 7.46 -10.73
CA LEU A 59 -18.40 6.26 -9.90
C LEU A 59 -17.32 6.13 -8.83
N ILE A 60 -16.04 6.27 -9.21
CA ILE A 60 -14.93 6.15 -8.26
C ILE A 60 -14.93 7.30 -7.25
N LYS A 61 -15.22 8.53 -7.70
CA LYS A 61 -15.36 9.70 -6.81
C LYS A 61 -16.49 9.46 -5.81
N SER A 62 -17.66 9.01 -6.26
CA SER A 62 -18.79 8.72 -5.37
C SER A 62 -18.46 7.61 -4.38
N GLY A 63 -17.88 6.50 -4.83
CA GLY A 63 -17.49 5.39 -3.94
C GLY A 63 -16.47 5.82 -2.89
N PHE A 64 -15.49 6.63 -3.28
CA PHE A 64 -14.50 7.19 -2.37
C PHE A 64 -15.12 8.13 -1.34
N ILE A 65 -16.02 9.03 -1.76
CA ILE A 65 -16.72 9.96 -0.85
C ILE A 65 -17.64 9.21 0.12
N THR A 66 -18.33 8.15 -0.34
CA THR A 66 -19.13 7.28 0.54
C THR A 66 -18.26 6.59 1.59
N CYS A 67 -17.09 6.09 1.20
CA CYS A 67 -16.11 5.47 2.11
C CYS A 67 -15.61 6.46 3.20
N MET A 68 -15.52 7.75 2.86
CA MET A 68 -15.14 8.81 3.82
C MET A 68 -16.21 9.10 4.87
N GLY A 69 -17.45 8.62 4.67
CA GLY A 69 -18.54 8.72 5.65
C GLY A 69 -18.72 10.15 6.19
N PRO A 70 -18.66 10.37 7.52
CA PRO A 70 -18.82 11.70 8.12
C PRO A 70 -17.83 12.77 7.63
N LEU A 71 -16.66 12.37 7.12
CA LEU A 71 -15.63 13.28 6.63
C LEU A 71 -15.81 13.66 5.17
N ALA A 72 -16.77 13.07 4.45
CA ALA A 72 -17.06 13.34 3.05
C ALA A 72 -17.06 14.84 2.70
N LYS A 73 -17.66 15.68 3.55
CA LYS A 73 -17.78 17.14 3.35
C LYS A 73 -16.45 17.90 3.45
N GLN A 74 -15.43 17.28 4.03
CA GLN A 74 -14.13 17.90 4.33
C GLN A 74 -13.02 17.36 3.43
N VAL A 75 -13.35 16.40 2.56
CA VAL A 75 -12.42 15.76 1.63
C VAL A 75 -12.58 16.40 0.25
N GLU A 76 -11.46 16.88 -0.29
CA GLU A 76 -11.38 17.37 -1.67
C GLU A 76 -10.70 16.30 -2.52
N VAL A 77 -11.43 15.66 -3.44
CA VAL A 77 -10.82 14.80 -4.45
C VAL A 77 -10.20 15.66 -5.54
N VAL A 78 -8.87 15.61 -5.67
CA VAL A 78 -8.08 16.47 -6.57
C VAL A 78 -7.89 15.81 -7.93
N ALA A 79 -7.66 14.51 -7.96
CA ALA A 79 -7.51 13.77 -9.21
C ALA A 79 -7.79 12.27 -9.03
N ILE A 80 -8.36 11.66 -10.06
CA ILE A 80 -8.50 10.21 -10.17
C ILE A 80 -7.73 9.77 -11.42
N HIS A 81 -6.87 8.77 -11.27
CA HIS A 81 -6.15 8.16 -12.37
C HIS A 81 -6.55 6.69 -12.50
N LYS A 82 -6.68 6.21 -13.72
CA LYS A 82 -6.93 4.81 -14.07
C LYS A 82 -5.62 4.16 -14.51
N ASN A 83 -5.38 2.93 -14.05
CA ASN A 83 -4.32 2.11 -14.60
C ASN A 83 -4.70 1.70 -16.03
N SER A 84 -3.99 2.22 -17.02
CA SER A 84 -4.28 1.94 -18.43
C SER A 84 -3.79 0.57 -18.89
N CYS A 85 -2.93 -0.08 -18.09
CA CYS A 85 -2.21 -1.29 -18.49
C CYS A 85 -1.50 -1.16 -19.85
N SER A 86 -1.15 0.05 -20.29
CA SER A 86 -0.58 0.28 -21.62
C SER A 86 0.87 -0.23 -21.72
N THR A 87 1.60 -0.25 -20.60
CA THR A 87 2.99 -0.73 -20.53
C THR A 87 3.05 -2.26 -20.64
N LEU A 88 4.16 -2.80 -21.14
CA LEU A 88 4.37 -4.26 -21.24
C LEU A 88 4.19 -4.96 -19.88
N LEU A 89 4.75 -4.39 -18.81
CA LEU A 89 4.60 -4.91 -17.46
C LEU A 89 3.17 -4.76 -16.94
N GLY A 90 2.48 -3.67 -17.28
CA GLY A 90 1.07 -3.47 -16.93
C GLY A 90 0.17 -4.54 -17.55
N LYS A 91 0.35 -4.84 -18.84
CA LYS A 91 -0.37 -5.93 -19.53
C LYS A 91 -0.08 -7.29 -18.88
N ALA A 92 1.19 -7.60 -18.61
CA ALA A 92 1.58 -8.85 -17.98
C ALA A 92 0.98 -9.02 -16.58
N ARG A 93 0.89 -7.94 -15.78
CA ARG A 93 0.26 -7.99 -14.46
C ARG A 93 -1.25 -8.17 -14.53
N LEU A 94 -1.92 -7.47 -15.45
CA LEU A 94 -3.36 -7.65 -15.67
C LEU A 94 -3.66 -9.09 -16.07
N GLU A 95 -2.85 -9.65 -16.96
CA GLU A 95 -3.00 -11.02 -17.43
C GLU A 95 -2.69 -12.05 -16.33
N ALA A 96 -1.65 -11.84 -15.54
CA ALA A 96 -1.37 -12.67 -14.37
C ALA A 96 -2.56 -12.65 -13.40
N PHE A 97 -3.09 -11.47 -13.08
CA PHE A 97 -4.28 -11.35 -12.23
C PHE A 97 -5.49 -12.11 -12.82
N ARG A 98 -5.71 -12.03 -14.14
CA ARG A 98 -6.76 -12.79 -14.83
C ARG A 98 -6.57 -14.30 -14.64
N ILE A 99 -5.37 -14.82 -14.88
CA ILE A 99 -5.04 -16.25 -14.74
C ILE A 99 -5.27 -16.71 -13.29
N PHE A 100 -4.79 -15.97 -12.29
CA PHE A 100 -5.01 -16.32 -10.89
C PHE A 100 -6.48 -16.22 -10.50
N SER A 101 -7.23 -15.26 -11.06
CA SER A 101 -8.67 -15.17 -10.81
C SER A 101 -9.42 -16.39 -11.34
N GLU A 102 -9.00 -16.92 -12.49
CA GLU A 102 -9.60 -18.14 -13.07
C GLU A 102 -9.25 -19.37 -12.24
N ALA A 103 -7.99 -19.51 -11.82
CA ALA A 103 -7.55 -20.61 -10.97
C ALA A 103 -8.27 -20.63 -9.61
N VAL A 104 -8.42 -19.47 -8.95
CA VAL A 104 -9.17 -19.38 -7.69
C VAL A 104 -10.66 -19.62 -7.91
N ARG A 105 -11.22 -19.18 -9.05
CA ARG A 105 -12.61 -19.47 -9.41
C ARG A 105 -12.87 -20.97 -9.53
N GLU A 106 -11.96 -21.71 -10.18
CA GLU A 106 -12.05 -23.17 -10.30
C GLU A 106 -11.93 -23.86 -8.94
N LYS A 107 -11.01 -23.40 -8.09
CA LYS A 107 -10.83 -23.89 -6.72
C LYS A 107 -12.06 -23.65 -5.83
N CYS A 108 -12.68 -22.47 -5.92
CA CYS A 108 -13.71 -21.99 -5.00
C CYS A 108 -15.13 -22.13 -5.60
N ASN A 109 -15.47 -23.32 -6.09
CA ASN A 109 -16.82 -23.66 -6.56
C ASN A 109 -17.41 -22.68 -7.60
N GLY A 110 -16.57 -22.13 -8.48
CA GLY A 110 -17.00 -21.22 -9.53
C GLY A 110 -17.00 -19.73 -9.15
N ASN A 111 -16.53 -19.35 -7.97
CA ASN A 111 -16.48 -17.95 -7.53
C ASN A 111 -15.12 -17.56 -6.92
N ALA A 112 -14.35 -16.72 -7.61
CA ALA A 112 -13.07 -16.21 -7.11
C ALA A 112 -13.20 -15.16 -5.99
N ASN A 113 -14.42 -14.76 -5.63
CA ASN A 113 -14.70 -13.74 -4.61
C ASN A 113 -13.89 -12.45 -4.84
N ILE A 114 -13.98 -11.90 -6.05
CA ILE A 114 -13.25 -10.68 -6.41
C ILE A 114 -13.98 -9.47 -5.83
N LYS A 115 -13.28 -8.67 -5.03
CA LYS A 115 -13.79 -7.44 -4.41
C LYS A 115 -12.94 -6.24 -4.79
N TYR A 116 -13.49 -5.06 -4.57
CA TYR A 116 -12.73 -3.81 -4.57
C TYR A 116 -12.33 -3.46 -3.15
N ALA A 117 -11.10 -2.99 -2.96
CA ALA A 117 -10.61 -2.55 -1.67
C ALA A 117 -9.55 -1.45 -1.81
N TRP A 118 -9.50 -0.59 -0.80
CA TRP A 118 -8.62 0.57 -0.73
C TRP A 118 -7.27 0.22 -0.09
N PHE A 119 -6.20 0.80 -0.61
CA PHE A 119 -4.87 0.73 -0.05
C PHE A 119 -4.24 2.13 -0.01
N GLY A 120 -3.95 2.65 1.18
CA GLY A 120 -3.24 3.92 1.37
C GLY A 120 -1.79 3.70 1.81
N SER A 121 -0.86 4.49 1.26
CA SER A 121 0.54 4.54 1.71
C SER A 121 1.16 5.91 1.40
N SER A 122 2.50 6.02 1.43
CA SER A 122 3.17 7.22 0.92
C SER A 122 3.13 7.28 -0.61
N LYS A 123 3.32 8.48 -1.16
CA LYS A 123 3.40 8.73 -2.61
C LYS A 123 4.47 7.87 -3.29
N GLU A 124 5.63 7.73 -2.65
CA GLU A 124 6.76 6.95 -3.15
C GLU A 124 6.41 5.46 -3.19
N GLU A 125 5.80 4.93 -2.12
CA GLU A 125 5.41 3.52 -2.07
C GLU A 125 4.30 3.20 -3.08
N ILE A 126 3.31 4.08 -3.23
CA ILE A 126 2.29 3.93 -4.28
C ILE A 126 2.93 3.97 -5.67
N GLY A 127 3.88 4.88 -5.90
CA GLY A 127 4.67 4.92 -7.13
C GLY A 127 5.40 3.60 -7.39
N ASN A 128 6.08 3.06 -6.37
CA ASN A 128 6.78 1.79 -6.45
C ASN A 128 5.83 0.62 -6.75
N ILE A 129 4.65 0.58 -6.10
CA ILE A 129 3.64 -0.46 -6.34
C ILE A 129 3.15 -0.42 -7.80
N ILE A 130 2.86 0.76 -8.32
CA ILE A 130 2.43 0.91 -9.72
C ILE A 130 3.56 0.48 -10.66
N SER A 131 4.82 0.86 -10.41
CA SER A 131 5.96 0.50 -11.26
C SER A 131 6.38 -0.97 -11.17
N HIS A 132 6.39 -1.55 -9.98
CA HIS A 132 7.11 -2.79 -9.65
C HIS A 132 6.25 -3.86 -8.97
N GLY A 133 5.02 -3.54 -8.56
CA GLY A 133 4.18 -4.42 -7.76
C GLY A 133 4.41 -4.25 -6.27
N PHE A 134 3.61 -4.96 -5.46
CA PHE A 134 3.77 -5.00 -4.02
C PHE A 134 5.08 -5.70 -3.67
N SER A 135 5.86 -5.10 -2.77
CA SER A 135 7.17 -5.62 -2.36
C SER A 135 7.37 -5.64 -0.85
N THR A 136 6.44 -5.05 -0.11
CA THR A 136 6.48 -4.94 1.34
C THR A 136 5.17 -5.42 1.94
N THR A 137 5.26 -6.21 3.00
CA THR A 137 4.17 -6.34 3.96
C THR A 137 4.39 -5.28 5.02
N THR A 138 3.32 -4.61 5.42
CA THR A 138 3.38 -3.54 6.42
C THR A 138 2.44 -3.89 7.54
N GLU A 139 2.92 -3.78 8.78
CA GLU A 139 2.04 -3.80 9.93
C GLU A 139 1.07 -2.61 9.85
N PRO A 140 -0.20 -2.78 10.26
CA PRO A 140 -1.16 -1.68 10.23
C PRO A 140 -0.67 -0.55 11.13
N LYS A 141 -0.69 0.68 10.60
CA LYS A 141 -0.21 1.89 11.32
C LYS A 141 -1.10 2.27 12.51
N SER A 142 -2.33 1.76 12.54
CA SER A 142 -3.33 1.95 13.57
C SER A 142 -4.28 0.75 13.57
N GLY A 143 -4.74 0.34 14.74
CA GLY A 143 -5.66 -0.79 14.89
C GLY A 143 -4.97 -2.10 15.28
N GLU A 144 -5.76 -3.17 15.27
CA GLU A 144 -5.31 -4.51 15.61
C GLU A 144 -4.60 -5.16 14.42
N CYS A 145 -3.63 -6.03 14.70
CA CYS A 145 -2.88 -6.76 13.68
C CYS A 145 -3.61 -8.08 13.37
N PHE A 146 -3.95 -8.31 12.11
CA PHE A 146 -4.65 -9.51 11.66
C PHE A 146 -3.73 -10.33 10.74
N GLY A 147 -2.56 -10.71 11.28
CA GLY A 147 -1.52 -11.45 10.57
C GLY A 147 -0.44 -10.57 9.91
N ILE A 148 0.37 -11.19 9.05
CA ILE A 148 1.49 -10.55 8.34
C ILE A 148 1.17 -10.63 6.84
N GLY A 149 0.73 -9.50 6.29
CA GLY A 149 0.30 -9.42 4.91
C GLY A 149 0.17 -7.98 4.41
N VAL A 150 -0.44 -7.84 3.24
CA VAL A 150 -0.91 -6.56 2.71
C VAL A 150 -2.35 -6.36 3.17
N TYR A 151 -2.58 -5.23 3.83
CA TYR A 151 -3.88 -4.85 4.38
C TYR A 151 -4.64 -3.98 3.39
N LEU A 152 -5.86 -4.39 3.01
CA LEU A 152 -6.76 -3.60 2.16
C LEU A 152 -8.13 -3.43 2.82
N TYR A 153 -8.80 -2.33 2.51
CA TYR A 153 -10.01 -1.91 3.23
C TYR A 153 -11.19 -1.79 2.26
N PRO A 154 -12.25 -2.60 2.35
CA PRO A 154 -13.39 -2.53 1.42
C PRO A 154 -14.13 -1.20 1.46
N ALA A 155 -14.44 -0.69 2.66
CA ALA A 155 -15.17 0.56 2.86
C ALA A 155 -14.98 1.09 4.31
N ASN A 156 -13.74 1.11 4.79
CA ASN A 156 -13.44 1.54 6.15
C ASN A 156 -12.59 2.83 6.16
N PHE A 157 -12.99 3.77 7.01
CA PHE A 157 -12.26 4.98 7.37
C PHE A 157 -10.80 4.70 7.78
N ASP A 158 -10.53 3.55 8.40
CA ASP A 158 -9.17 3.16 8.81
C ASP A 158 -8.19 3.07 7.63
N GLY A 159 -8.67 2.71 6.43
CA GLY A 159 -7.83 2.70 5.22
C GLY A 159 -7.37 4.10 4.77
N VAL A 160 -8.08 5.14 5.19
CA VAL A 160 -7.72 6.54 4.93
C VAL A 160 -6.56 6.96 5.84
N LEU A 161 -6.48 6.41 7.05
CA LEU A 161 -5.41 6.66 8.02
C LEU A 161 -4.04 6.18 7.52
N SER A 162 -4.01 5.18 6.63
CA SER A 162 -2.75 4.62 6.14
C SER A 162 -2.07 5.50 5.08
N ALA A 163 -2.84 6.34 4.36
CA ALA A 163 -2.35 7.26 3.34
C ALA A 163 -1.57 8.41 3.97
N VAL A 164 -0.34 8.67 3.51
CA VAL A 164 0.54 9.72 4.07
C VAL A 164 0.45 10.98 3.22
N GLU A 165 0.39 12.14 3.86
CA GLU A 165 0.41 13.44 3.18
C GLU A 165 1.80 13.69 2.55
N ASP A 166 1.83 14.06 1.28
CA ASP A 166 3.04 14.41 0.53
C ASP A 166 3.44 15.89 0.72
N GLU A 167 4.54 16.31 0.10
CA GLU A 167 5.04 17.69 0.16
C GLU A 167 4.07 18.75 -0.40
N ASN A 168 3.03 18.34 -1.13
CA ASN A 168 2.02 19.21 -1.74
C ASN A 168 0.71 19.22 -0.96
N GLY A 169 0.67 18.57 0.22
CA GLY A 169 -0.55 18.41 1.01
C GLY A 169 -1.54 17.41 0.40
N LEU A 170 -1.10 16.54 -0.52
CA LEU A 170 -1.92 15.52 -1.13
C LEU A 170 -1.73 14.18 -0.43
N ARG A 171 -2.81 13.42 -0.33
CA ARG A 171 -2.81 12.01 0.06
C ARG A 171 -3.22 11.18 -1.14
N HIS A 172 -2.71 9.96 -1.18
CA HIS A 172 -2.87 9.07 -2.32
C HIS A 172 -3.37 7.70 -1.83
N MET A 173 -4.40 7.18 -2.49
CA MET A 173 -4.95 5.85 -2.21
C MET A 173 -5.20 5.09 -3.51
N LEU A 174 -4.81 3.82 -3.52
CA LEU A 174 -5.13 2.89 -4.58
C LEU A 174 -6.49 2.26 -4.31
N LEU A 175 -7.30 2.14 -5.36
CA LEU A 175 -8.45 1.24 -5.41
C LEU A 175 -8.02 -0.01 -6.18
N CYS A 176 -7.93 -1.13 -5.49
CA CYS A 176 -7.48 -2.39 -6.03
C CYS A 176 -8.65 -3.33 -6.30
N ARG A 177 -8.52 -4.17 -7.34
CA ARG A 177 -9.28 -5.42 -7.44
C ARG A 177 -8.52 -6.47 -6.65
N VAL A 178 -9.23 -7.22 -5.81
CA VAL A 178 -8.64 -8.18 -4.88
C VAL A 178 -9.34 -9.52 -5.05
N ILE A 179 -8.58 -10.58 -5.30
CA ILE A 179 -9.07 -11.96 -5.29
C ILE A 179 -9.02 -12.42 -3.83
N LEU A 180 -10.18 -12.60 -3.20
CA LEU A 180 -10.24 -13.09 -1.83
C LEU A 180 -10.32 -14.61 -1.74
N GLY A 181 -10.90 -15.27 -2.75
CA GLY A 181 -11.18 -16.70 -2.69
C GLY A 181 -11.96 -17.09 -1.43
N ASN A 182 -11.59 -18.22 -0.84
CA ASN A 182 -12.07 -18.64 0.45
C ASN A 182 -11.35 -17.87 1.56
N THR A 183 -12.12 -17.14 2.37
CA THR A 183 -11.59 -16.32 3.46
C THR A 183 -11.60 -17.05 4.79
N GLU A 184 -10.56 -16.87 5.59
CA GLU A 184 -10.52 -17.27 7.00
C GLU A 184 -10.58 -16.07 7.94
N GLU A 185 -11.22 -16.22 9.09
CA GLU A 185 -11.19 -15.19 10.13
C GLU A 185 -9.87 -15.21 10.88
N ILE A 186 -9.20 -14.07 10.95
CA ILE A 186 -7.92 -13.92 11.63
C ILE A 186 -8.15 -13.21 12.96
N ALA A 187 -7.70 -13.84 14.05
CA ALA A 187 -7.78 -13.24 15.37
C ALA A 187 -6.89 -11.99 15.49
N ALA A 188 -7.37 -11.00 16.24
CA ALA A 188 -6.60 -9.82 16.59
C ALA A 188 -5.29 -10.18 17.31
N GLY A 189 -4.19 -9.57 16.88
CA GLY A 189 -2.83 -9.85 17.38
C GLY A 189 -2.18 -11.10 16.79
N SER A 190 -2.81 -11.77 15.83
CA SER A 190 -2.23 -12.94 15.17
C SER A 190 -0.93 -12.60 14.43
N THR A 191 0.04 -13.49 14.51
CA THR A 191 1.31 -13.42 13.76
C THR A 191 1.30 -14.30 12.51
N GLN A 192 0.13 -14.79 12.11
CA GLN A 192 -0.04 -15.65 10.94
C GLN A 192 0.41 -14.95 9.66
N SER A 193 1.24 -15.59 8.85
CA SER A 193 1.81 -15.00 7.62
C SER A 193 1.43 -15.75 6.34
N GLN A 194 0.57 -16.75 6.45
CA GLN A 194 0.14 -17.66 5.40
C GLN A 194 -1.23 -18.26 5.78
N PRO A 195 -1.96 -18.88 4.85
CA PRO A 195 -3.22 -19.52 5.19
C PRO A 195 -3.07 -20.61 6.27
N THR A 196 -4.09 -20.84 7.11
CA THR A 196 -4.03 -21.97 8.07
C THR A 196 -4.12 -23.33 7.40
N SER A 197 -4.73 -23.41 6.23
CA SER A 197 -4.85 -24.63 5.42
C SER A 197 -4.92 -24.26 3.93
N GLU A 198 -4.76 -25.26 3.06
CA GLU A 198 -4.87 -25.07 1.61
C GLU A 198 -6.28 -24.68 1.15
N GLU A 199 -7.28 -24.83 2.01
CA GLU A 199 -8.67 -24.46 1.71
C GLU A 199 -8.86 -22.94 1.65
N PHE A 200 -8.02 -22.17 2.33
CA PHE A 200 -8.11 -20.71 2.43
C PHE A 200 -7.12 -19.99 1.50
N ASP A 201 -7.50 -18.80 1.07
CA ASP A 201 -6.75 -17.97 0.12
C ASP A 201 -6.33 -16.63 0.74
N SER A 202 -7.17 -16.06 1.60
CA SER A 202 -6.95 -14.76 2.24
C SER A 202 -7.57 -14.68 3.65
N GLY A 203 -7.14 -13.70 4.44
CA GLY A 203 -7.65 -13.45 5.78
C GLY A 203 -8.63 -12.27 5.84
N VAL A 204 -9.58 -12.34 6.76
CA VAL A 204 -10.48 -11.24 7.13
C VAL A 204 -10.53 -11.07 8.65
N ASP A 205 -10.83 -9.88 9.12
CA ASP A 205 -11.05 -9.60 10.55
C ASP A 205 -12.40 -10.12 11.06
N ASN A 206 -13.40 -10.20 10.17
CA ASN A 206 -14.73 -10.74 10.48
C ASN A 206 -15.36 -11.35 9.23
N ILE A 207 -15.87 -12.59 9.32
CA ILE A 207 -16.46 -13.28 8.15
C ILE A 207 -17.78 -12.63 7.66
N VAL A 208 -18.56 -12.03 8.57
CA VAL A 208 -19.89 -11.48 8.25
C VAL A 208 -19.79 -10.06 7.68
N ALA A 209 -18.97 -9.21 8.30
CA ALA A 209 -18.82 -7.81 7.97
C ALA A 209 -17.33 -7.42 8.03
N PRO A 210 -16.52 -7.85 7.04
CA PRO A 210 -15.08 -7.60 7.05
C PRO A 210 -14.79 -6.11 6.88
N THR A 211 -13.98 -5.57 7.78
CA THR A 211 -13.48 -4.19 7.68
C THR A 211 -12.06 -4.14 7.12
N THR A 212 -11.37 -5.28 7.13
CA THR A 212 -9.98 -5.42 6.73
C THR A 212 -9.76 -6.76 6.02
N TYR A 213 -9.10 -6.70 4.87
CA TYR A 213 -8.62 -7.87 4.13
C TYR A 213 -7.11 -8.00 4.31
N THR A 214 -6.66 -9.19 4.70
CA THR A 214 -5.24 -9.54 4.77
C THR A 214 -4.87 -10.46 3.62
N ILE A 215 -4.06 -9.96 2.69
CA ILE A 215 -3.50 -10.76 1.60
C ILE A 215 -2.08 -11.18 1.95
N TRP A 216 -1.82 -12.48 1.94
CA TRP A 216 -0.52 -13.05 2.29
C TRP A 216 0.59 -12.58 1.34
N ALA A 217 1.82 -12.52 1.85
CA ALA A 217 2.98 -12.06 1.06
C ALA A 217 3.20 -12.91 -0.20
N SER A 218 2.89 -14.21 -0.16
CA SER A 218 2.95 -15.12 -1.31
C SER A 218 1.95 -14.76 -2.41
N HIS A 219 0.84 -14.08 -2.07
CA HIS A 219 -0.27 -13.80 -2.96
C HIS A 219 -0.36 -12.32 -3.38
N MET A 220 0.41 -11.42 -2.76
CA MET A 220 0.24 -9.96 -2.93
C MET A 220 0.34 -9.46 -4.39
N ASN A 221 1.12 -10.12 -5.26
CA ASN A 221 1.27 -9.72 -6.67
C ASN A 221 0.39 -10.51 -7.65
N SER A 222 -0.22 -11.60 -7.21
CA SER A 222 -1.17 -12.38 -8.00
C SER A 222 -2.62 -12.03 -7.69
N HIS A 223 -2.91 -11.67 -6.43
CA HIS A 223 -4.26 -11.48 -5.91
C HIS A 223 -4.66 -10.01 -5.74
N ILE A 224 -3.73 -9.08 -5.92
CA ILE A 224 -4.01 -7.64 -5.83
C ILE A 224 -3.66 -6.97 -7.15
N PHE A 225 -4.63 -6.29 -7.74
CA PHE A 225 -4.45 -5.52 -8.95
C PHE A 225 -4.80 -4.04 -8.72
N PRO A 226 -3.80 -3.12 -8.71
CA PRO A 226 -4.04 -1.68 -8.61
C PRO A 226 -4.79 -1.15 -9.84
N ASN A 227 -6.06 -0.75 -9.66
CA ASN A 227 -6.94 -0.40 -10.77
C ASN A 227 -7.11 1.13 -10.92
N PHE A 228 -7.31 1.85 -9.81
CA PHE A 228 -7.39 3.30 -9.80
C PHE A 228 -6.52 3.90 -8.71
N LEU A 229 -6.14 5.17 -8.88
CA LEU A 229 -5.46 6.00 -7.89
C LEU A 229 -6.29 7.25 -7.65
N VAL A 230 -6.69 7.45 -6.40
CA VAL A 230 -7.37 8.66 -5.95
C VAL A 230 -6.39 9.53 -5.19
N SER A 231 -6.23 10.77 -5.63
CA SER A 231 -5.44 11.79 -4.95
C SER A 231 -6.36 12.85 -4.37
N PHE A 232 -6.23 13.14 -3.08
CA PHE A 232 -7.17 13.97 -2.34
C PHE A 232 -6.49 14.81 -1.27
N ARG A 233 -7.18 15.83 -0.79
CA ARG A 233 -6.84 16.57 0.43
C ARG A 233 -7.86 16.29 1.51
N CYS A 234 -7.39 16.22 2.75
CA CYS A 234 -8.24 16.10 3.92
C CYS A 234 -7.53 16.77 5.11
N PRO A 235 -8.24 17.57 5.95
CA PRO A 235 -7.64 18.19 7.11
C PRO A 235 -7.01 17.18 8.10
N ASN A 236 -5.76 17.45 8.50
CA ASN A 236 -4.94 16.57 9.34
C ASN A 236 -5.49 16.29 10.75
N TYR A 237 -6.42 17.10 11.25
CA TYR A 237 -7.06 16.86 12.55
C TYR A 237 -8.18 15.81 12.50
N LEU A 238 -8.70 15.50 11.30
CA LEU A 238 -9.83 14.58 11.11
C LEU A 238 -9.41 13.13 11.02
N LEU A 239 -8.23 12.85 10.46
CA LEU A 239 -7.68 11.50 10.33
C LEU A 239 -7.14 10.97 11.66
N GLY A 240 -7.80 11.30 12.78
CA GLY A 240 -7.42 10.83 14.10
C GLY A 240 -5.90 10.77 14.21
N SER A 241 -5.24 11.92 14.11
CA SER A 241 -3.93 11.95 14.72
C SER A 241 -4.23 11.60 16.18
N SER A 242 -4.02 10.32 16.54
CA SER A 242 -3.10 10.01 17.61
C SER A 242 -2.15 11.16 17.52
N LYS A 243 -2.26 12.07 18.49
CA LYS A 243 -1.23 13.02 18.73
C LYS A 243 0.01 12.12 18.69
N ILE A 244 0.68 12.11 17.56
CA ILE A 244 2.03 12.59 17.52
C ILE A 244 1.88 14.00 18.14
N ARG A 245 1.71 14.04 19.48
CA ARG A 245 2.84 14.31 20.33
C ARG A 245 3.99 13.83 19.48
N LYS A 246 4.55 14.77 18.72
CA LYS A 246 5.93 15.08 18.93
C LYS A 246 6.03 15.14 20.48
N VAL A 247 6.10 13.96 21.13
CA VAL A 247 7.16 13.70 22.06
C VAL A 247 8.29 14.21 21.21
N PRO A 248 8.80 15.41 21.52
CA PRO A 248 9.95 15.93 20.80
C PRO A 248 10.86 14.73 20.75
N LEU A 249 11.16 14.23 19.54
CA LEU A 249 11.95 13.02 19.39
C LEU A 249 13.14 13.31 20.28
N LYS A 250 13.21 12.68 21.47
CA LYS A 250 14.24 13.04 22.44
C LYS A 250 15.50 12.87 21.62
N PRO A 251 16.30 13.93 21.41
CA PRO A 251 17.28 13.96 20.35
C PRO A 251 18.08 12.67 20.47
N THR A 252 17.89 11.75 19.52
CA THR A 252 18.57 10.46 19.56
C THR A 252 20.05 10.82 19.68
N PRO A 253 20.76 10.33 20.70
CA PRO A 253 22.13 10.74 20.96
C PRO A 253 22.90 10.62 19.64
N ARG A 254 23.31 11.75 19.06
CA ARG A 254 24.07 11.77 17.81
C ARG A 254 25.49 11.33 18.16
N ILE A 255 25.68 10.03 18.37
CA ILE A 255 27.01 9.45 18.51
C ILE A 255 27.67 9.55 17.14
N LYS A 256 28.83 10.20 17.05
CA LYS A 256 29.62 10.18 15.81
C LYS A 256 30.03 8.73 15.55
N PHE A 257 30.00 8.30 14.29
CA PHE A 257 30.30 6.90 13.94
C PHE A 257 31.64 6.38 14.52
N PRO A 258 32.74 7.17 14.59
CA PRO A 258 33.96 6.75 15.28
C PRO A 258 33.80 6.45 16.78
N ASP A 259 32.94 7.21 17.48
CA ASP A 259 32.65 6.97 18.90
C ASP A 259 31.79 5.71 19.09
N LEU A 260 30.90 5.43 18.13
CA LEU A 260 30.14 4.18 18.07
C LEU A 260 31.07 2.97 17.89
N LEU A 261 32.06 3.06 17.00
CA LEU A 261 33.07 2.00 16.80
C LEU A 261 33.90 1.77 18.07
N ARG A 262 34.31 2.84 18.76
CA ARG A 262 35.06 2.75 20.03
C ARG A 262 34.23 2.12 21.14
N ALA A 263 32.92 2.37 21.18
CA ALA A 263 32.04 1.74 22.15
C ALA A 263 31.82 0.25 21.80
N LEU A 264 31.58 -0.07 20.54
CA LEU A 264 31.38 -1.46 20.07
C LEU A 264 32.61 -2.34 20.25
N SER A 265 33.83 -1.81 20.18
CA SER A 265 35.05 -2.59 20.42
C SER A 265 35.16 -3.16 21.82
N LYS A 266 34.40 -2.63 22.79
CA LYS A 266 34.29 -3.18 24.16
C LYS A 266 33.33 -4.37 24.26
N PHE A 267 32.46 -4.55 23.27
CA PHE A 267 31.41 -5.58 23.26
C PHE A 267 31.63 -6.66 22.20
N LEU A 268 32.45 -6.39 21.18
CA LEU A 268 32.64 -7.27 20.03
C LEU A 268 34.08 -7.79 19.94
N HIS A 269 34.21 -9.04 19.52
CA HIS A 269 35.50 -9.67 19.26
C HIS A 269 36.29 -8.92 18.15
N PRO A 270 37.62 -8.81 18.22
CA PRO A 270 38.45 -8.09 17.24
C PRO A 270 38.19 -8.46 15.77
N SER A 271 37.88 -9.73 15.47
CA SER A 271 37.55 -10.18 14.12
C SER A 271 36.25 -9.57 13.55
N ARG A 272 35.23 -9.38 14.41
CA ARG A 272 33.97 -8.71 14.04
C ARG A 272 34.20 -7.21 13.87
N MET A 273 35.02 -6.61 14.73
CA MET A 273 35.39 -5.20 14.61
C MET A 273 36.18 -4.91 13.32
N ALA A 274 37.10 -5.78 12.92
CA ALA A 274 37.84 -5.63 11.66
C ALA A 274 36.89 -5.62 10.45
N SER A 275 35.85 -6.45 10.47
CA SER A 275 34.82 -6.48 9.43
C SER A 275 34.01 -5.18 9.39
N ILE A 276 33.61 -4.66 10.55
CA ILE A 276 32.89 -3.38 10.65
C ILE A 276 33.76 -2.21 10.16
N SER A 277 35.03 -2.16 10.54
CA SER A 277 35.97 -1.12 10.10
C SER A 277 36.16 -1.14 8.59
N LYS A 278 36.27 -2.32 7.98
CA LYS A 278 36.34 -2.47 6.52
C LYS A 278 35.12 -1.86 5.82
N TYR A 279 33.90 -2.18 6.29
CA TYR A 279 32.68 -1.59 5.72
C TYR A 279 32.60 -0.07 5.94
N TYR A 280 33.13 0.43 7.05
CA TYR A 280 33.19 1.88 7.28
C TYR A 280 34.16 2.57 6.31
N GLU A 281 35.31 1.98 6.01
CA GLU A 281 36.24 2.48 4.99
C GLU A 281 35.61 2.45 3.59
N ASP A 282 34.89 1.38 3.25
CA ASP A 282 34.17 1.28 1.98
C ASP A 282 33.09 2.37 1.85
N PHE A 283 32.42 2.73 2.96
CA PHE A 283 31.48 3.85 2.98
C PHE A 283 32.18 5.20 2.81
N GLN A 284 33.30 5.43 3.49
CA GLN A 284 34.10 6.66 3.34
C GLN A 284 34.61 6.84 1.91
N ARG A 285 34.93 5.73 1.24
CA ARG A 285 35.34 5.69 -0.17
C ARG A 285 34.15 5.69 -1.15
N SER A 286 32.93 5.92 -0.68
CA SER A 286 31.68 5.94 -1.47
C SER A 286 31.40 4.66 -2.27
N LYS A 287 31.97 3.52 -1.87
CA LYS A 287 31.74 2.20 -2.50
C LYS A 287 30.43 1.56 -2.07
N ILE A 288 29.92 1.93 -0.89
CA ILE A 288 28.65 1.45 -0.35
C ILE A 288 27.80 2.61 0.17
N THR A 289 26.49 2.46 0.15
CA THR A 289 25.56 3.47 0.69
C THR A 289 25.47 3.38 2.21
N LYS A 290 25.03 4.47 2.86
CA LYS A 290 24.79 4.51 4.31
C LYS A 290 23.83 3.41 4.78
N LEU A 291 22.82 3.08 3.97
CA LEU A 291 21.86 2.02 4.28
C LEU A 291 22.52 0.63 4.32
N VAL A 292 23.42 0.35 3.37
CA VAL A 292 24.18 -0.90 3.33
C VAL A 292 25.13 -1.01 4.53
N LEU A 293 25.81 0.09 4.89
CA LEU A 293 26.65 0.14 6.09
C LEU A 293 25.85 -0.17 7.36
N VAL A 294 24.67 0.44 7.54
CA VAL A 294 23.82 0.21 8.72
C VAL A 294 23.32 -1.23 8.79
N ARG A 295 22.90 -1.81 7.66
CA ARG A 295 22.47 -3.22 7.60
C ARG A 295 23.61 -4.17 7.97
N LYS A 296 24.80 -3.97 7.43
CA LYS A 296 25.99 -4.79 7.73
C LYS A 296 26.45 -4.60 9.18
N LEU A 297 26.41 -3.38 9.70
CA LEU A 297 26.68 -3.10 11.11
C LEU A 297 25.72 -3.85 12.03
N ARG A 298 24.41 -3.81 11.74
CA ARG A 298 23.39 -4.54 12.52
C ARG A 298 23.60 -6.05 12.46
N GLN A 299 23.90 -6.57 11.28
CA GLN A 299 24.19 -8.00 11.08
C GLN A 299 25.43 -8.45 11.86
N ILE A 300 26.49 -7.63 11.91
CA ILE A 300 27.76 -8.00 12.53
C ILE A 300 27.80 -7.67 14.02
N ALA A 301 27.13 -6.61 14.49
CA ALA A 301 27.12 -6.24 15.92
C ALA A 301 25.98 -6.92 16.69
N GLY A 302 24.85 -7.17 16.03
CA GLY A 302 23.59 -7.58 16.65
C GLY A 302 22.88 -6.42 17.35
N ASP A 303 21.54 -6.41 17.28
CA ASP A 303 20.72 -5.34 17.87
C ASP A 303 20.81 -5.27 19.41
N THR A 304 21.21 -6.36 20.06
CA THR A 304 21.44 -6.39 21.52
C THR A 304 22.66 -5.56 21.90
N SER A 305 23.78 -5.71 21.19
CA SER A 305 25.01 -4.94 21.42
C SER A 305 24.82 -3.47 21.07
N LEU A 306 24.09 -3.17 19.99
CA LEU A 306 23.77 -1.80 19.58
C LEU A 306 22.88 -1.10 20.64
N ARG A 307 21.89 -1.80 21.19
CA ARG A 307 21.08 -1.29 22.30
C ARG A 307 21.90 -1.04 23.57
N ALA A 308 22.85 -1.92 23.88
CA ALA A 308 23.75 -1.74 25.02
C ALA A 308 24.64 -0.50 24.86
N VAL A 309 25.20 -0.28 23.66
CA VAL A 309 25.99 0.93 23.37
C VAL A 309 25.15 2.20 23.43
N MET A 310 23.92 2.17 22.91
CA MET A 310 23.02 3.31 22.98
C MET A 310 22.65 3.70 24.42
N LYS A 311 22.61 2.75 25.36
CA LYS A 311 22.40 3.03 26.80
C LYS A 311 23.58 3.75 27.46
N LEU A 312 24.80 3.65 26.91
CA LEU A 312 25.99 4.33 27.44
C LEU A 312 26.03 5.83 27.11
N TYR A 313 25.15 6.30 26.22
CA TYR A 313 25.07 7.71 25.82
C TYR A 313 23.66 8.26 26.05
N PRO A 314 23.21 8.39 27.30
CA PRO A 314 21.91 8.98 27.59
C PRO A 314 21.84 10.44 27.11
N HIS A 315 20.63 10.87 26.72
CA HIS A 315 20.34 12.21 26.22
C HIS A 315 20.94 13.30 27.13
N LYS A 316 21.88 14.11 26.62
CA LYS A 316 22.16 15.46 27.12
C LYS A 316 21.26 16.44 26.40
#